data_AF-A0A9X9EQS3-F1
#
_entry.id   AF-A0A9X9EQS3-F1
#
_cell.length_a   1.000
_cell.length_b   1.000
_cell.length_c   1.000
_cell.angle_alpha   90.00
_cell.angle_beta   90.00
_cell.angle_gamma   90.00
#
_symmetry.space_group_name_H-M   'P 1'
#
loop_
_entity.id
_entity.type
_entity.pdbx_description
1 polymer ?
#
loop_
_entity_poly.entity_id
_entity_poly.type
_entity_poly.pdbx_seq_one_letter_code
_entity_poly.pdbx_strand_id
1 'polypeptide(L)'
;MNTEKQSEKQCKKNSCDYLYYKWLVENGQTRPGTPDTSGDPFIDLRGVIAALLGRTVTVSTDFAPVTGILSSIQTDYIVITEAAGTVVFVPFNSINSVREPI
;
A
#
# COMPACT_ATOMS: atom_id res chain seq x y z
N MET A 1 -6.74 -51.88 -0.30
CA MET A 1 -5.62 -51.59 0.62
C MET A 1 -4.36 -51.56 -0.24
N ASN A 2 -3.63 -50.47 -0.45
CA ASN A 2 -3.49 -49.23 0.31
C ASN A 2 -3.41 -48.02 -0.62
N THR A 3 -4.07 -46.98 -0.17
CA THR A 3 -4.01 -45.60 -0.64
C THR A 3 -2.68 -45.00 -0.17
N GLU A 4 -1.74 -44.69 -1.05
CA GLU A 4 -0.58 -43.88 -0.67
C GLU A 4 -0.79 -42.46 -1.18
N LYS A 5 -1.09 -41.61 -0.19
CA LYS A 5 -1.44 -40.21 -0.27
C LYS A 5 -0.46 -39.46 -1.18
N GLN A 6 -1.03 -38.68 -2.10
CA GLN A 6 -0.36 -37.53 -2.69
C GLN A 6 0.41 -36.79 -1.60
N SER A 7 1.70 -36.61 -1.84
CA SER A 7 2.57 -35.72 -1.07
C SER A 7 1.96 -34.32 -1.14
N GLU A 8 1.13 -34.02 -0.15
CA GLU A 8 0.58 -32.71 0.12
C GLU A 8 1.79 -31.86 0.50
N LYS A 9 2.42 -31.23 -0.51
CA LYS A 9 3.43 -30.22 -0.28
C LYS A 9 2.75 -29.17 0.57
N GLN A 10 3.07 -29.19 1.86
CA GLN A 10 2.56 -28.26 2.86
C GLN A 10 2.89 -26.86 2.36
N CYS A 11 1.92 -26.29 1.69
CA CYS A 11 2.02 -24.98 1.11
C CYS A 11 2.12 -24.05 2.31
N LYS A 12 3.25 -23.34 2.44
CA LYS A 12 3.37 -22.33 3.49
C LYS A 12 2.15 -21.42 3.36
N LYS A 13 1.46 -21.15 4.46
CA LYS A 13 0.13 -20.52 4.48
C LYS A 13 0.05 -19.28 3.58
N ASN A 14 1.09 -18.45 3.63
CA ASN A 14 1.31 -17.27 2.80
C ASN A 14 1.51 -17.54 1.29
N SER A 15 2.10 -18.68 0.92
CA SER A 15 2.30 -19.09 -0.48
C SER A 15 1.02 -19.65 -1.11
N CYS A 16 0.18 -20.35 -0.35
CA CYS A 16 -1.09 -20.86 -0.89
C CYS A 16 -2.18 -19.79 -0.94
N ASP A 17 -2.15 -18.87 0.03
CA ASP A 17 -2.93 -17.64 -0.03
C ASP A 17 -2.61 -16.87 -1.32
N TYR A 18 -1.32 -16.63 -1.62
CA TYR A 18 -0.93 -15.91 -2.83
C TYR A 18 -1.39 -16.58 -4.13
N LEU A 19 -1.21 -17.90 -4.26
CA LEU A 19 -1.61 -18.63 -5.46
C LEU A 19 -3.13 -18.68 -5.63
N TYR A 20 -3.87 -18.79 -4.52
CA TYR A 20 -5.33 -18.73 -4.53
C TYR A 20 -5.85 -17.34 -4.94
N TYR A 21 -5.23 -16.26 -4.45
CA TYR A 21 -5.61 -14.91 -4.86
C TYR A 21 -5.22 -14.59 -6.30
N LYS A 22 -4.05 -15.05 -6.76
CA LYS A 22 -3.65 -14.91 -8.17
C LYS A 22 -4.66 -15.56 -9.11
N TRP A 23 -5.15 -16.76 -8.77
CA TRP A 23 -6.18 -17.45 -9.53
C TRP A 23 -7.52 -16.69 -9.52
N LEU A 24 -7.96 -16.15 -8.38
CA LEU A 24 -9.22 -15.39 -8.30
C LEU A 24 -9.19 -14.13 -9.19
N VAL A 25 -8.05 -13.42 -9.20
CA VAL A 25 -7.86 -12.22 -10.05
C VAL A 25 -7.86 -12.59 -11.53
N GLU A 26 -7.15 -13.66 -11.91
CA GLU A 26 -7.14 -14.17 -13.30
C GLU A 26 -8.52 -14.60 -13.79
N ASN A 27 -9.43 -14.97 -12.87
CA ASN A 27 -10.79 -15.43 -13.17
C ASN A 27 -11.87 -14.39 -12.84
N GLY A 28 -11.49 -13.13 -12.54
CA GLY A 28 -12.43 -12.01 -12.33
C GLY A 28 -13.36 -12.16 -11.12
N GLN A 29 -12.95 -12.93 -10.11
CA GLN A 29 -13.74 -13.19 -8.90
C GLN A 29 -13.27 -12.29 -7.74
N THR A 30 -14.21 -11.62 -7.07
CA THR A 30 -13.96 -10.89 -5.81
C THR A 30 -14.11 -11.82 -4.59
N ARG A 31 -13.26 -11.65 -3.57
CA ARG A 31 -13.25 -12.53 -2.38
C ARG A 31 -14.54 -12.40 -1.55
N PRO A 32 -15.18 -13.51 -1.15
CA PRO A 32 -16.30 -13.48 -0.21
C PRO A 32 -15.78 -13.54 1.24
N GLY A 33 -16.18 -12.59 2.09
CA GLY A 33 -16.11 -12.78 3.56
C GLY A 33 -15.56 -11.67 4.45
N THR A 34 -15.32 -10.44 3.98
CA THR A 34 -14.96 -9.31 4.86
C THR A 34 -15.80 -8.08 4.53
N PRO A 35 -16.36 -7.37 5.52
CA PRO A 35 -16.82 -6.00 5.31
C PRO A 35 -15.57 -5.21 4.89
N ASP A 36 -15.52 -4.87 3.60
CA ASP A 36 -14.87 -3.68 3.04
C ASP A 36 -13.61 -3.15 3.74
N THR A 37 -12.72 -4.05 4.13
CA THR A 37 -11.31 -3.76 4.36
C THR A 37 -10.59 -4.53 3.26
N SER A 38 -10.45 -3.87 2.10
CA SER A 38 -9.66 -4.36 0.98
C SER A 38 -8.21 -4.53 1.45
N GLY A 39 -7.91 -5.69 2.03
CA GLY A 39 -6.56 -6.25 2.13
C GLY A 39 -6.10 -6.67 0.74
N ASP A 40 -6.09 -5.71 -0.17
CA ASP A 40 -5.42 -5.81 -1.44
C ASP A 40 -3.91 -5.85 -1.15
N PRO A 41 -3.14 -6.78 -1.75
CA PRO A 41 -1.69 -6.63 -1.80
C PRO A 41 -1.29 -5.39 -2.62
N PHE A 42 -2.23 -4.78 -3.35
CA PHE A 42 -2.18 -3.39 -3.74
C PHE A 42 -2.44 -2.53 -2.51
N ILE A 43 -1.38 -2.31 -1.75
CA ILE A 43 -1.38 -1.28 -0.73
C ILE A 43 -1.91 0.00 -1.36
N ASP A 44 -3.13 0.42 -0.96
CA ASP A 44 -3.71 1.68 -1.40
C ASP A 44 -2.76 2.79 -0.94
N LEU A 45 -2.16 3.50 -1.90
CA LEU A 45 -1.24 4.60 -1.64
C LEU A 45 -1.87 5.60 -0.65
N ARG A 46 -3.20 5.80 -0.74
CA ARG A 46 -3.94 6.64 0.21
C ARG A 46 -3.94 6.05 1.61
N GLY A 47 -4.11 4.74 1.75
CA GLY A 47 -4.03 4.03 3.03
C GLY A 47 -2.65 4.15 3.69
N VAL A 48 -1.57 4.04 2.90
CA VAL A 48 -0.20 4.24 3.42
C VAL A 48 0.02 5.66 3.88
N ILE A 49 -0.34 6.61 3.03
CA ILE A 49 -0.16 8.02 3.32
C ILE A 49 -1.03 8.40 4.53
N ALA A 50 -2.23 7.85 4.67
CA ALA A 50 -3.07 8.03 5.86
C ALA A 50 -2.40 7.55 7.15
N ALA A 51 -1.68 6.42 7.12
CA ALA A 51 -0.92 5.94 8.27
C ALA A 51 0.26 6.84 8.66
N LEU A 52 0.69 7.72 7.75
CA LEU A 52 1.81 8.65 7.94
C LEU A 52 1.35 10.07 8.32
N LEU A 53 0.04 10.32 8.46
CA LEU A 53 -0.47 11.63 8.87
C LEU A 53 0.14 12.08 10.21
N GLY A 54 0.57 13.33 10.25
CA GLY A 54 1.24 13.94 11.40
C GLY A 54 2.70 13.51 11.59
N ARG A 55 3.25 12.64 10.74
CA ARG A 55 4.65 12.22 10.78
C ARG A 55 5.50 13.00 9.79
N THR A 56 6.79 13.11 10.09
CA THR A 56 7.78 13.54 9.10
C THR A 56 7.91 12.44 8.05
N VAL A 57 7.83 12.83 6.77
CA VAL A 57 7.96 11.94 5.62
C VAL A 57 8.89 12.56 4.58
N THR A 58 9.48 11.71 3.75
CA THR A 58 10.15 12.10 2.51
C THR A 58 9.34 11.58 1.34
N VAL A 59 8.81 12.48 0.52
CA VAL A 59 8.04 12.18 -0.68
C VAL A 59 8.92 12.41 -1.89
N SER A 60 9.17 11.38 -2.68
CA SER A 60 9.95 11.51 -3.91
C SER A 60 9.01 11.84 -5.06
N THR A 61 9.35 12.90 -5.81
CA THR A 61 8.66 13.30 -7.04
C THR A 61 9.65 13.30 -8.21
N ASP A 62 9.17 13.49 -9.44
CA ASP A 62 10.01 13.59 -10.62
C ASP A 62 10.96 14.79 -10.62
N PHE A 63 10.63 15.83 -9.85
CA PHE A 63 11.42 17.07 -9.79
C PHE A 63 12.43 17.03 -8.64
N ALA A 64 11.93 16.92 -7.41
CA ALA A 64 12.74 16.90 -6.21
C ALA A 64 12.00 16.19 -5.07
N PRO A 65 12.74 15.53 -4.15
CA PRO A 65 12.13 15.02 -2.94
C PRO A 65 11.68 16.17 -2.03
N VAL A 66 10.48 16.03 -1.46
CA VAL A 66 9.91 16.96 -0.47
C VAL A 66 9.97 16.28 0.89
N THR A 67 10.57 16.94 1.88
CA THR A 67 10.71 16.42 3.24
C THR A 67 10.03 17.34 4.24
N GLY A 68 9.10 16.80 5.01
CA GLY A 68 8.38 17.57 6.03
C GLY A 68 7.29 16.76 6.70
N ILE A 69 6.46 17.43 7.49
CA ILE A 69 5.34 16.81 8.21
C ILE A 69 4.15 16.67 7.26
N LEU A 70 3.69 15.44 7.05
CA LEU A 70 2.46 15.18 6.31
C LEU A 70 1.26 15.70 7.13
N SER A 71 0.74 16.85 6.73
CA SER A 71 -0.21 17.63 7.52
C SER A 71 -1.66 17.33 7.16
N SER A 72 -1.93 17.00 5.89
CA SER A 72 -3.28 16.65 5.42
C SER A 72 -3.23 15.80 4.15
N ILE A 73 -4.32 15.08 3.89
CA ILE A 73 -4.58 14.32 2.67
C ILE A 73 -5.88 14.82 2.08
N GLN A 74 -5.82 15.34 0.86
CA GLN A 74 -6.97 15.86 0.12
C GLN A 74 -7.36 14.87 -0.98
N THR A 75 -8.34 15.23 -1.81
CA THR A 75 -8.86 14.34 -2.86
C THR A 75 -7.80 13.99 -3.92
N ASP A 76 -6.97 14.94 -4.30
CA ASP A 76 -6.05 14.85 -5.44
C ASP A 76 -4.60 15.23 -5.09
N TYR A 77 -4.35 15.68 -3.85
CA TYR A 77 -3.01 16.01 -3.36
C TYR A 77 -2.85 15.74 -1.87
N ILE A 78 -1.59 15.78 -1.42
CA ILE A 78 -1.21 15.78 0.00
C ILE A 78 -0.57 17.11 0.37
N VAL A 79 -0.61 17.45 1.65
CA VAL A 79 -0.03 18.69 2.19
C VAL A 79 1.15 18.35 3.08
N ILE A 80 2.31 18.90 2.79
CA ILE A 80 3.53 18.73 3.58
C ILE A 80 3.95 20.09 4.13
N THR A 81 4.21 20.16 5.43
CA THR A 81 4.79 21.33 6.07
C THR A 81 6.28 21.09 6.28
N GLU A 82 7.12 21.83 5.57
CA GLU A 82 8.58 21.74 5.69
C GLU A 82 9.08 22.36 7.01
N ALA A 83 10.32 22.05 7.40
CA ALA A 83 10.92 22.55 8.64
C ALA A 83 10.99 24.10 8.71
N ALA A 84 11.05 24.77 7.55
CA ALA A 84 11.02 26.23 7.45
C ALA A 84 9.62 26.84 7.66
N GLY A 85 8.58 26.02 7.84
CA GLY A 85 7.18 26.44 7.92
C GLY A 85 6.52 26.63 6.55
N THR A 86 7.23 26.37 5.45
CA THR A 86 6.67 26.39 4.10
C THR A 86 5.68 25.24 3.93
N VAL A 87 4.52 25.54 3.33
CA VAL A 87 3.51 24.54 3.00
C VAL A 87 3.64 24.16 1.52
N VAL A 88 3.81 22.87 1.26
CA VAL A 88 3.99 22.29 -0.07
C VAL A 88 2.82 21.37 -0.39
N PHE A 89 2.24 21.54 -1.57
CA PHE A 89 1.16 20.72 -2.10
C PHE A 89 1.73 19.73 -3.11
N VAL A 90 1.55 18.44 -2.84
CA VAL A 90 2.08 17.38 -3.71
C VAL A 90 0.91 16.59 -4.31
N PRO A 91 0.63 16.74 -5.61
CA PRO A 91 -0.39 15.96 -6.31
C PRO A 91 -0.11 14.45 -6.24
N PHE A 92 -1.15 13.63 -6.06
CA PHE A 92 -0.98 12.17 -5.99
C PHE A 92 -0.32 11.57 -7.24
N ASN A 93 -0.61 12.13 -8.42
CA ASN A 93 -0.03 11.71 -9.70
C ASN A 93 1.46 12.05 -9.85
N SER A 94 2.02 12.87 -8.95
CA SER A 94 3.44 13.23 -8.93
C SER A 94 4.27 12.44 -7.91
N ILE A 95 3.61 11.59 -7.11
CA ILE A 95 4.25 10.81 -6.06
C ILE A 95 4.83 9.53 -6.65
N ASN A 96 6.15 9.42 -6.63
CA ASN A 96 6.85 8.20 -7.01
C ASN A 96 7.04 7.25 -5.83
N SER A 97 7.30 7.78 -4.63
CA SER A 97 7.39 7.00 -3.39
C SER A 97 7.24 7.87 -2.15
N VAL A 98 6.83 7.25 -1.04
CA VAL A 98 6.74 7.88 0.28
C VAL A 98 7.44 6.98 1.30
N ARG A 99 8.28 7.57 2.15
CA ARG A 99 8.98 6.86 3.24
C ARG A 99 9.15 7.74 4.47
N GLU A 100 9.33 7.11 5.62
CA GLU A 100 9.80 7.79 6.83
C GLU A 100 11.28 8.19 6.67
N PRO A 101 11.74 9.29 7.31
CA PRO A 101 13.15 9.65 7.36
C PRO A 101 13.97 8.54 8.02
N ILE A 102 15.15 8.29 7.46
CA ILE A 102 16.13 7.32 7.99
C ILE A 102 16.96 7.96 9.10
#